data_AF-A0A1D2MKE6-F1
#
_entry.id   AF-A0A1D2MKE6-F1
#
_cell.length_a   1.000
_cell.length_b   1.000
_cell.length_c   1.000
_cell.angle_alpha   90.00
_cell.angle_beta   90.00
_cell.angle_gamma   90.00
#
_symmetry.space_group_name_H-M   'P 1'
#
loop_
_entity.id
_entity.type
_entity.pdbx_description
1 polymer ?
#
loop_
_entity_poly.entity_id
_entity_poly.type
_entity_poly.pdbx_seq_one_letter_code
_entity_poly.pdbx_strand_id
1 'polypeptide(L)'
;MGDTEGGSEQDDVSFLRTEDMVCLVTGATGERVGLAAEGFGNRHCFLENIADKNNPPDLTQCVFVIEQALSVRALQELVTAAASET
;
A
#
# COMPACT_ATOMS: atom_id res chain seq x y z
N MET A 1 -36.06 -32.98 -4.02
CA MET A 1 -35.55 -31.61 -4.16
C MET A 1 -34.92 -31.23 -2.84
N GLY A 2 -33.61 -31.14 -2.82
CA GLY A 2 -32.81 -30.91 -1.62
C GLY A 2 -31.37 -30.76 -2.10
N ASP A 3 -31.18 -29.82 -3.02
CA ASP A 3 -29.87 -29.41 -3.48
C ASP A 3 -29.24 -28.64 -2.32
N THR A 4 -28.28 -29.27 -1.66
CA THR A 4 -27.38 -28.63 -0.70
C THR A 4 -26.59 -27.58 -1.48
N GLU A 5 -26.98 -26.31 -1.36
CA GLU A 5 -26.21 -25.18 -1.86
C GLU A 5 -24.82 -25.21 -1.22
N GLY A 6 -23.82 -25.53 -2.03
CA GLY A 6 -22.41 -25.33 -1.70
C GLY A 6 -22.13 -23.83 -1.66
N GLY A 7 -22.33 -23.23 -0.50
CA GLY A 7 -21.89 -21.86 -0.21
C GLY A 7 -20.38 -21.80 -0.33
N SER A 8 -19.90 -21.16 -1.39
CA SER A 8 -18.48 -20.94 -1.66
C SER A 8 -17.88 -19.99 -0.62
N GLU A 9 -17.01 -20.50 0.24
CA GLU A 9 -16.18 -19.76 1.23
C GLU A 9 -15.21 -18.72 0.59
N GLN A 10 -15.38 -18.40 -0.69
CA GLN A 10 -14.47 -17.58 -1.49
C GLN A 10 -14.85 -16.09 -1.47
N ASP A 11 -16.04 -15.74 -0.98
CA ASP A 11 -16.56 -14.36 -1.00
C ASP A 11 -16.05 -13.46 0.14
N ASP A 12 -15.33 -14.00 1.13
CA ASP A 12 -14.87 -13.25 2.31
C ASP A 12 -13.45 -12.65 2.18
N VAL A 13 -12.78 -12.83 1.04
CA VAL A 13 -11.40 -12.34 0.85
C VAL A 13 -11.40 -10.99 0.12
N SER A 14 -10.99 -9.94 0.84
CA SER A 14 -10.70 -8.63 0.26
C SER A 14 -9.27 -8.61 -0.30
N PHE A 15 -9.13 -8.18 -1.56
CA PHE A 15 -7.85 -8.01 -2.24
C PHE A 15 -7.57 -6.54 -2.51
N LEU A 16 -6.31 -6.15 -2.36
CA LEU A 16 -5.84 -4.84 -2.80
C LEU A 16 -5.90 -4.74 -4.33
N ARG A 17 -6.29 -3.57 -4.81
CA ARG A 17 -6.36 -3.20 -6.21
C ARG A 17 -5.51 -1.96 -6.45
N THR A 18 -5.21 -1.68 -7.72
CA THR A 18 -4.71 -0.36 -8.09
C THR A 18 -5.75 0.71 -7.70
N GLU A 19 -5.29 1.94 -7.46
CA GLU A 19 -6.06 3.07 -6.92
C GLU A 19 -6.42 2.97 -5.42
N ASP A 20 -6.16 1.84 -4.77
CA ASP A 20 -6.38 1.75 -3.32
C ASP A 20 -5.39 2.65 -2.56
N MET A 21 -5.92 3.34 -1.55
CA MET A 21 -5.15 4.13 -0.60
C MET A 21 -4.68 3.23 0.55
N VAL A 22 -3.37 3.17 0.78
CA VAL A 22 -2.75 2.29 1.77
C VAL A 22 -1.75 3.04 2.64
N CYS A 23 -1.56 2.57 3.86
CA CYS A 23 -0.45 2.98 4.74
C CYS A 23 0.52 1.82 4.90
N LEU A 24 1.82 2.07 4.72
CA LEU A 24 2.85 1.06 4.96
C LEU A 24 3.23 1.07 6.43
N VAL A 25 2.91 -0.02 7.14
CA VAL A 25 3.09 -0.12 8.59
C VAL A 25 4.02 -1.26 8.94
N THR A 26 4.94 -1.00 9.86
CA THR A 26 5.77 -2.04 10.50
C THR A 26 5.54 -2.06 12.00
N GLY A 27 5.67 -3.24 12.60
CA GLY A 27 5.58 -3.47 14.05
C GLY A 27 6.91 -3.92 14.66
N ALA A 28 8.03 -3.64 13.99
CA ALA A 28 9.35 -3.99 14.50
C ALA A 28 9.57 -3.36 15.89
N THR A 29 10.18 -4.12 16.81
CA THR A 29 10.58 -3.68 18.17
C THR A 29 9.46 -3.23 19.11
N GLY A 30 8.19 -3.58 18.84
CA GLY A 30 7.07 -3.34 19.77
C GLY A 30 6.38 -1.99 19.60
N GLU A 31 6.84 -1.16 18.66
CA GLU A 31 6.19 0.08 18.27
C GLU A 31 5.62 -0.08 16.86
N ARG A 32 4.35 0.31 16.67
CA ARG A 32 3.77 0.36 15.33
C ARG A 32 4.09 1.71 14.73
N VAL A 33 4.79 1.71 13.60
CA VAL A 33 5.16 2.93 12.88
C VAL A 33 4.72 2.85 11.42
N GLY A 34 4.29 3.98 10.88
CA GLY A 34 3.93 4.15 9.48
C GLY A 34 5.05 4.83 8.69
N LEU A 35 5.26 4.46 7.43
CA LEU A 35 6.11 5.22 6.52
C LEU A 35 5.40 6.55 6.18
N ALA A 36 6.10 7.66 6.31
CA ALA A 36 5.56 8.99 6.02
C ALA A 36 6.55 9.83 5.19
N ALA A 37 6.03 10.82 4.45
CA ALA A 37 6.84 11.83 3.76
C ALA A 37 6.09 13.16 3.62
N GLU A 38 6.82 14.28 3.66
CA GLU A 38 6.26 15.63 3.46
C GLU A 38 6.12 15.98 1.96
N GLY A 39 7.07 15.55 1.14
CA GLY A 39 7.08 15.77 -0.30
C GLY A 39 7.70 17.11 -0.70
N PHE A 40 6.92 18.19 -0.61
CA PHE A 40 7.42 19.54 -0.91
C PHE A 40 8.30 20.04 0.23
N GLY A 41 9.49 20.55 -0.07
CA GLY A 41 10.45 21.00 0.95
C GLY A 41 11.32 19.87 1.54
N ASN A 42 10.76 18.66 1.71
CA ASN A 42 11.51 17.50 2.17
C ASN A 42 11.08 16.19 1.47
N ARG A 43 12.02 15.57 0.76
CA ARG A 43 11.80 14.32 0.02
C ARG A 43 12.25 13.06 0.76
N HIS A 44 12.86 13.20 1.94
CA HIS A 44 13.23 12.05 2.75
C HIS A 44 11.99 11.50 3.47
N CYS A 45 11.80 10.19 3.40
CA CYS A 45 10.80 9.51 4.20
C CYS A 45 11.26 9.43 5.67
N PHE A 46 10.29 9.36 6.57
CA PHE A 46 10.49 9.15 8.00
C PHE A 46 9.45 8.17 8.53
N LEU A 47 9.55 7.83 9.81
CA LEU A 47 8.64 6.90 10.49
C LEU A 47 7.76 7.67 11.47
N GLU A 48 6.45 7.64 11.24
CA GLU A 48 5.44 8.23 12.11
C GLU A 48 4.98 7.20 13.16
N ASN A 49 4.93 7.59 14.43
CA ASN A 49 4.43 6.69 15.48
C ASN A 49 2.89 6.64 15.43
N ILE A 50 2.34 5.51 15.00
CA ILE A 50 0.90 5.33 14.84
C ILE A 50 0.21 4.67 16.04
N ALA A 51 0.97 4.39 17.11
CA ALA A 51 0.47 3.73 18.32
C ALA A 51 0.57 4.60 19.58
N ASP A 52 1.02 5.85 19.46
CA ASP A 52 1.05 6.79 20.59
C ASP A 52 -0.38 7.05 21.08
N LYS A 53 -0.59 6.85 22.39
CA LYS A 53 -1.88 7.03 23.06
C LYS A 53 -2.15 8.48 23.45
N ASN A 54 -1.09 9.28 23.56
CA ASN A 54 -1.17 10.66 24.04
C ASN A 54 -1.27 11.65 22.89
N ASN A 55 -0.66 11.32 21.74
CA ASN A 55 -0.68 12.16 20.56
C ASN A 55 -1.23 11.39 19.35
N PRO A 56 -2.34 11.84 18.73
CA PRO A 56 -2.87 11.17 17.54
C PRO A 56 -1.87 11.29 16.38
N PRO A 57 -1.63 10.22 15.61
CA PRO A 57 -0.70 10.26 14.48
C PRO A 57 -1.21 11.14 13.33
N ASP A 58 -0.29 11.79 12.61
CA ASP A 58 -0.63 12.41 11.33
C ASP A 58 -0.63 11.38 10.21
N LEU A 59 -1.80 10.78 9.98
CA LEU A 59 -1.99 9.79 8.94
C LEU A 59 -1.98 10.40 7.53
N THR A 60 -2.16 11.71 7.37
CA THR A 60 -2.26 12.33 6.04
C THR A 60 -0.96 12.22 5.25
N GLN A 61 0.17 12.23 5.96
CA GLN A 61 1.51 12.07 5.41
C GLN A 61 1.90 10.59 5.21
N CYS A 62 1.08 9.65 5.69
CA CYS A 62 1.32 8.21 5.65
C CYS A 62 0.54 7.50 4.53
N VAL A 63 -0.28 8.22 3.75
CA VAL A 63 -1.13 7.63 2.70
C VAL A 63 -0.39 7.54 1.37
N PHE A 64 -0.40 6.35 0.78
CA PHE A 64 0.13 6.06 -0.56
C PHE A 64 -0.98 5.48 -1.44
N VAL A 65 -0.88 5.68 -2.75
CA VAL A 65 -1.79 5.07 -3.74
C VAL A 65 -1.06 3.98 -4.49
N ILE A 66 -1.71 2.83 -4.69
CA ILE A 66 -1.21 1.78 -5.58
C ILE A 66 -1.50 2.18 -7.03
N GLU A 67 -0.62 3.00 -7.62
CA GLU A 67 -0.79 3.47 -9.02
C GLU A 67 -0.67 2.33 -10.04
N GLN A 68 0.32 1.44 -9.87
CA GLN A 68 0.57 0.36 -10.83
C GLN A 68 1.01 -0.93 -10.13
N ALA A 69 0.49 -2.06 -10.62
CA ALA A 69 0.87 -3.40 -10.18
C ALA A 69 1.19 -4.27 -11.41
N LEU A 70 2.48 -4.32 -11.78
CA LEU A 70 2.95 -4.98 -13.00
C LEU A 70 3.72 -6.26 -12.68
N SER A 71 3.61 -7.26 -13.57
CA SER A 71 4.54 -8.38 -13.56
C SER A 71 5.94 -7.93 -13.97
N VAL A 72 6.96 -8.71 -13.63
CA VAL A 72 8.37 -8.40 -13.96
C VAL A 72 8.56 -8.14 -15.45
N ARG A 73 7.95 -8.95 -16.32
CA ARG A 73 8.05 -8.79 -17.77
C ARG A 73 7.40 -7.49 -18.25
N ALA A 74 6.18 -7.20 -17.79
CA ALA A 74 5.49 -5.97 -18.17
C ALA A 74 6.26 -4.73 -17.68
N LEU A 75 6.86 -4.78 -16.49
CA LEU A 75 7.72 -3.72 -15.98
C LEU A 75 8.97 -3.53 -16.85
N GLN A 76 9.61 -4.62 -17.27
CA GLN A 76 10.77 -4.56 -18.15
C GLN A 76 10.43 -3.94 -19.51
N GLU A 77 9.30 -4.30 -20.12
CA GLU A 77 8.83 -3.74 -21.38
C GLU A 77 8.54 -2.23 -21.25
N LEU A 78 7.88 -1.81 -20.16
CA LEU A 78 7.59 -0.39 -19.89
C LEU A 78 8.86 0.45 -19.71
N VAL A 79 9.80 -0.01 -18.87
CA VAL A 79 11.04 0.73 -18.59
C VAL A 79 11.92 0.81 -19.84
N THR A 80 11.98 -0.25 -20.63
CA THR A 80 12.79 -0.27 -21.86
C THR A 80 12.19 0.63 -22.94
N ALA A 81 10.85 0.66 -23.07
CA ALA A 81 10.17 1.58 -23.99
C ALA A 81 10.45 3.05 -23.63
N ALA A 82 10.33 3.42 -22.36
CA ALA A 82 10.59 4.77 -21.89
C ALA A 82 12.05 5.22 -22.10
N ALA A 83 13.01 4.30 -21.97
CA ALA A 83 14.44 4.59 -22.19
C ALA A 83 14.80 4.79 -23.68
N SER A 84 13.94 4.36 -24.60
CA SER A 84 14.18 4.50 -26.05
C SER A 84 13.66 5.81 -26.65
N GLU A 85 12.91 6.59 -25.86
CA GLU A 85 12.31 7.87 -26.27
C GLU A 85 13.16 9.11 -25.90
N THR A 86 14.40 8.90 -25.43
CA THR A 86 15.41 9.95 -25.16
C THR A 86 16.64 9.80 -26.04
#